data_AF-A0A522W5C6-F1
#
_entry.id   AF-A0A522W5C6-F1
#
_cell.length_a   1.000
_cell.length_b   1.000
_cell.length_c   1.000
_cell.angle_alpha   90.00
_cell.angle_beta   90.00
_cell.angle_gamma   90.00
#
_symmetry.space_group_name_H-M   'P 1'
#
loop_
_entity.id
_entity.type
_entity.pdbx_description
1 polymer ?
#
loop_
_entity_poly.entity_id
_entity_poly.type
_entity_poly.pdbx_seq_one_letter_code
_entity_poly.pdbx_strand_id
1 'polypeptide(L)'
;MRNKWSKQKIIEMIRLLHQQGKPLNSHYAQTHYRALRVSASKPRYFGSWRAAIEAAGIPYMQVNTHRTPRFWTAEKIILAIQRRQKCGLPINALAVAKQDHGLYRAAFINFGKDGWDKALRRAGFDPHEYYPHTIWSEKLIQRTIKRLKRLDVPLNPAFLQKSGYLRLMAAGRVYYGSWKKAVESAGLNYRSVISRNQWNKQKIVEEIQRLEKQGVRLNTQFIRCERRSLYAAARLHFGGWYEALTACGIDYKKHWKMWSYRTWLKTLKPNEIEKMKQ
;
A
#
# COMPACT_ATOMS: atom_id res chain seq x y z
N MET A 1 44.58 42.52 21.64
CA MET A 1 43.44 43.41 21.98
C MET A 1 42.12 42.68 21.75
N ARG A 2 41.33 42.42 22.80
CA ARG A 2 39.98 41.83 22.63
C ARG A 2 39.09 42.87 21.98
N ASN A 3 38.77 42.70 20.70
CA ASN A 3 37.79 43.53 20.01
C ASN A 3 36.47 43.52 20.80
N LYS A 4 36.16 44.63 21.47
CA LYS A 4 34.93 44.80 22.25
C LYS A 4 33.74 44.75 21.28
N TRP A 5 32.72 43.98 21.65
CA TRP A 5 31.46 43.92 20.93
C TRP A 5 30.62 45.17 21.22
N SER A 6 29.92 45.68 20.22
CA SER A 6 28.90 46.74 20.35
C SER A 6 27.62 46.30 19.65
N LYS A 7 26.47 46.91 20.01
CA LYS A 7 25.19 46.63 19.34
C LYS A 7 25.29 46.86 17.83
N GLN A 8 25.91 47.96 17.42
CA GLN A 8 26.11 48.31 16.02
C GLN A 8 26.99 47.29 15.27
N LYS A 9 28.12 46.90 15.85
CA LYS A 9 29.01 45.89 15.25
C LYS A 9 28.33 44.54 15.06
N ILE A 10 27.47 44.15 16.00
CA ILE A 10 26.67 42.92 15.90
C ILE A 10 25.68 43.02 14.73
N ILE A 11 24.98 44.15 14.58
CA ILE A 11 24.05 44.39 13.46
C ILE A 11 24.78 44.37 12.11
N GLU A 12 25.91 45.08 12.00
CA GLU A 12 26.71 45.13 10.77
C GLU A 12 27.19 43.75 10.35
N MET A 13 27.68 42.94 11.31
CA MET A 13 28.09 41.57 11.03
C MET A 13 26.92 40.68 10.60
N ILE A 14 25.75 40.81 11.23
CA ILE A 14 24.55 40.05 10.83
C ILE A 14 24.12 40.43 9.39
N ARG A 15 24.15 41.73 9.05
CA ARG A 15 23.83 42.20 7.68
C ARG A 15 24.85 41.73 6.66
N LEU A 16 26.14 41.76 6.99
CA LEU A 16 27.20 41.25 6.13
C LEU A 16 27.02 39.77 5.82
N LEU A 17 26.76 38.96 6.85
CA LEU A 17 26.50 37.53 6.69
C LEU A 17 25.26 37.26 5.83
N HIS A 18 24.21 38.08 5.97
CA HIS A 18 23.01 38.01 5.14
C HIS A 18 23.31 38.33 3.67
N GLN A 19 24.05 39.42 3.40
CA GLN A 19 24.45 39.81 2.04
C GLN A 19 25.33 38.74 1.36
N GLN A 20 26.17 38.05 2.14
CA GLN A 20 26.99 36.93 1.67
C GLN A 20 26.20 35.62 1.50
N GLY A 21 24.89 35.61 1.75
CA GLY A 21 24.04 34.42 1.65
C GLY A 21 24.36 33.34 2.69
N LYS A 22 25.06 33.68 3.79
CA LYS A 22 25.39 32.71 4.84
C LYS A 22 24.15 32.41 5.69
N PRO A 23 23.91 31.15 6.08
CA PRO A 23 22.79 30.81 6.95
C PRO A 23 22.85 31.57 8.28
N LEU A 24 21.76 32.22 8.68
CA LEU A 24 21.70 32.97 9.95
C LEU A 24 20.99 32.20 11.08
N ASN A 25 20.60 30.94 10.84
CA ASN A 25 19.90 30.13 11.83
C ASN A 25 20.78 29.93 13.09
N SER A 26 20.14 29.86 14.26
CA SER A 26 20.86 29.85 15.54
C SER A 26 21.86 28.71 15.69
N HIS A 27 21.64 27.56 15.02
CA HIS A 27 22.56 26.43 15.07
C HIS A 27 23.83 26.73 14.26
N TYR A 28 23.68 27.19 13.02
CA TYR A 28 24.80 27.59 12.18
C TYR A 28 25.61 28.76 12.77
N ALA A 29 24.94 29.74 13.36
CA ALA A 29 25.61 30.84 14.06
C ALA A 29 26.36 30.36 15.32
N GLN A 30 25.88 29.31 16.00
CA GLN A 30 26.57 28.72 17.14
C GLN A 30 27.83 27.95 16.72
N THR A 31 27.83 27.30 15.56
CA THR A 31 28.97 26.50 15.06
C THR A 31 30.03 27.37 14.40
N HIS A 32 29.65 28.30 13.52
CA HIS A 32 30.60 29.08 12.70
C HIS A 32 30.91 30.48 13.25
N TYR A 33 29.98 31.07 14.02
CA TYR A 33 30.09 32.46 14.50
C TYR A 33 29.80 32.57 16.01
N ARG A 34 30.35 31.64 16.80
CA ARG A 34 30.06 31.49 18.24
C ARG A 34 30.20 32.80 19.03
N ALA A 35 31.25 33.57 18.78
CA ALA A 35 31.49 34.83 19.50
C ALA A 35 30.42 35.88 19.19
N LEU A 36 30.00 36.00 17.92
CA LEU A 36 28.91 36.88 17.50
C LEU A 36 27.59 36.44 18.14
N ARG A 37 27.27 35.14 18.10
CA ARG A 37 26.01 34.62 18.66
C ARG A 37 25.92 34.79 20.17
N VAL A 38 27.00 34.45 20.89
CA VAL A 38 27.06 34.58 22.35
C VAL A 38 26.96 36.05 22.74
N SER A 39 27.69 36.94 22.06
CA SER A 39 27.62 38.37 22.34
C SER A 39 26.23 38.94 22.08
N ALA A 40 25.63 38.67 20.92
CA ALA A 40 24.27 39.09 20.59
C ALA A 40 23.22 38.61 21.61
N SER A 41 23.43 37.44 22.22
CA SER A 41 22.51 36.88 23.22
C SER A 41 22.68 37.44 24.64
N LYS A 42 23.68 38.29 24.92
CA LYS A 42 23.84 38.88 26.26
C LYS A 42 22.79 39.99 26.48
N PRO A 43 22.21 40.11 27.70
CA PRO A 43 21.21 41.14 28.01
C PRO A 43 21.68 42.58 27.72
N ARG A 44 22.96 42.88 27.96
CA ARG A 44 23.56 44.21 27.69
C ARG A 44 23.59 44.61 26.20
N TYR A 45 23.36 43.66 25.29
CA TYR A 45 23.18 43.94 23.87
C TYR A 45 21.72 43.72 23.49
N PHE A 46 21.34 42.56 22.94
CA PHE A 46 19.98 42.31 22.47
C PHE A 46 19.23 41.25 23.28
N GLY A 47 19.88 40.58 24.24
CA GLY A 47 19.28 39.55 25.09
C GLY A 47 18.95 38.23 24.38
N SER A 48 18.84 38.21 23.05
CA SER A 48 18.68 36.98 22.27
C SER A 48 19.22 37.13 20.84
N TRP A 49 19.61 35.99 20.23
CA TRP A 49 20.00 35.95 18.82
C TRP A 49 18.88 36.43 17.89
N ARG A 50 17.63 36.11 18.24
CA ARG A 50 16.44 36.55 17.51
C ARG A 50 16.33 38.08 17.48
N ALA A 51 16.39 38.70 18.66
CA ALA A 51 16.27 40.15 18.79
C ALA A 51 17.39 40.89 18.04
N ALA A 52 18.61 40.32 18.00
CA ALA A 52 19.71 40.88 17.23
C ALA A 52 19.48 40.82 15.71
N ILE A 53 18.88 39.74 15.20
CA ILE A 53 18.55 39.59 13.78
C ILE A 53 17.39 40.52 13.39
N GLU A 54 16.35 40.61 14.23
CA GLU A 54 15.24 41.55 14.03
C GLU A 54 15.74 43.01 14.06
N ALA A 55 16.64 43.36 14.98
CA ALA A 55 17.29 44.68 15.02
C ALA A 55 18.19 44.97 13.81
N ALA A 56 18.68 43.93 13.12
CA ALA A 56 19.40 44.08 11.86
C ALA A 56 18.48 44.36 10.66
N GLY A 57 17.16 44.39 10.86
CA GLY A 57 16.15 44.61 9.81
C GLY A 57 15.82 43.34 9.04
N ILE A 58 16.23 42.17 9.53
CA ILE A 58 15.97 40.88 8.88
C ILE A 58 14.82 40.21 9.65
N PRO A 59 13.68 39.93 9.00
CA PRO A 59 12.61 39.18 9.63
C PRO A 59 13.13 37.78 10.03
N TYR A 60 13.31 37.53 11.33
CA TYR A 60 13.90 36.27 11.84
C TYR A 60 13.17 35.01 11.36
N MET A 61 11.90 35.14 10.92
CA MET A 61 11.12 34.06 10.31
C MET A 61 11.67 33.58 8.96
N GLN A 62 12.39 34.41 8.20
CA GLN A 62 13.08 34.02 6.96
C GLN A 62 14.36 33.23 7.23
N VAL A 63 14.90 33.36 8.45
CA VAL A 63 16.17 32.77 8.88
C VAL A 63 15.99 31.42 9.58
N ASN A 64 14.81 31.15 10.14
CA ASN A 64 14.52 29.95 10.91
C ASN A 64 13.34 29.17 10.32
N THR A 65 13.65 28.38 9.29
CA THR A 65 12.70 27.55 8.51
C THR A 65 12.04 26.41 9.31
N HIS A 66 12.45 26.17 10.56
CA HIS A 66 12.04 24.95 11.28
C HIS A 66 11.24 25.17 12.58
N ARG A 67 10.93 26.41 12.98
CA ARG A 67 10.30 26.66 14.30
C ARG A 67 9.20 27.73 14.33
N THR A 68 8.28 27.76 13.36
CA THR A 68 7.02 28.51 13.58
C THR A 68 5.77 27.74 13.19
N PRO A 69 4.76 27.65 14.09
CA PRO A 69 3.39 27.26 13.75
C PRO A 69 2.78 28.15 12.66
N ARG A 70 3.28 29.38 12.52
CA ARG A 70 2.85 30.37 11.52
C ARG A 70 3.14 29.97 10.06
N PHE A 71 4.11 29.07 9.83
CA PHE A 71 4.41 28.54 8.49
C PHE A 71 3.50 27.36 8.10
N TRP A 72 3.03 26.60 9.09
CA TRP A 72 2.23 25.40 8.91
C TRP A 72 0.78 25.65 9.30
N THR A 73 -0.03 26.07 8.33
CA THR A 73 -1.49 26.07 8.48
C THR A 73 -2.03 24.65 8.28
N ALA A 74 -3.27 24.40 8.72
CA ALA A 74 -3.95 23.13 8.49
C ALA A 74 -3.94 22.73 7.00
N GLU A 75 -4.19 23.69 6.10
CA GLU A 75 -4.22 23.49 4.65
C GLU A 75 -2.84 23.12 4.11
N LYS A 76 -1.77 23.80 4.56
CA LYS A 76 -0.40 23.49 4.13
C LYS A 76 0.05 22.11 4.59
N ILE A 77 -0.36 21.67 5.78
CA ILE A 77 -0.07 20.33 6.27
C ILE A 77 -0.77 19.28 5.39
N ILE A 78 -2.05 19.49 5.07
CA ILE A 78 -2.84 18.61 4.19
C ILE A 78 -2.18 18.51 2.80
N LEU A 79 -1.85 19.65 2.19
CA LEU A 79 -1.16 19.70 0.89
C LEU A 79 0.20 19.01 0.93
N ALA A 80 0.98 19.17 2.00
CA ALA A 80 2.27 18.52 2.15
C ALA A 80 2.13 16.99 2.24
N ILE A 81 1.12 16.48 2.95
CA ILE A 81 0.81 15.05 3.02
C ILE A 81 0.42 14.52 1.64
N GLN A 82 -0.48 15.20 0.92
CA GLN A 82 -0.87 14.81 -0.43
C GLN A 82 0.31 14.83 -1.41
N ARG A 83 1.19 15.83 -1.31
CA ARG A 83 2.41 15.92 -2.13
C ARG A 83 3.36 14.76 -1.84
N ARG A 84 3.59 14.43 -0.57
CA ARG A 84 4.43 13.26 -0.19
C ARG A 84 3.89 11.98 -0.83
N GLN A 85 2.57 11.76 -0.77
CA GLN A 85 1.96 10.59 -1.40
C GLN A 85 2.12 10.59 -2.93
N LYS A 86 1.89 11.74 -3.59
CA LYS A 86 2.12 11.88 -5.05
C LYS A 86 3.56 11.58 -5.46
N CYS A 87 4.52 11.94 -4.60
CA CYS A 87 5.94 11.65 -4.81
C CYS A 87 6.34 10.22 -4.39
N GLY A 88 5.39 9.35 -4.01
CA GLY A 88 5.67 7.98 -3.57
C GLY A 88 6.40 7.89 -2.22
N LEU A 89 6.45 8.99 -1.45
CA LEU A 89 7.09 9.02 -0.14
C LEU A 89 6.15 8.44 0.92
N PRO A 90 6.68 7.74 1.94
CA PRO A 90 5.85 7.19 3.00
C PRO A 90 5.15 8.30 3.79
N ILE A 91 3.84 8.12 4.02
CA ILE A 91 2.97 9.04 4.79
C ILE A 91 2.61 8.50 6.18
N ASN A 92 3.12 7.33 6.56
CA ASN A 92 2.97 6.82 7.92
C ASN A 92 3.72 7.69 8.93
N ALA A 93 3.14 7.88 10.12
CA ALA A 93 3.70 8.79 11.11
C ALA A 93 5.14 8.46 11.50
N LEU A 94 5.50 7.18 11.62
CA LEU A 94 6.86 6.79 12.02
C LEU A 94 7.89 7.25 10.99
N ALA A 95 7.62 7.02 9.70
CA ALA A 95 8.49 7.44 8.61
C ALA A 95 8.55 8.96 8.50
N VAL A 96 7.41 9.64 8.62
CA VAL A 96 7.37 11.12 8.54
C VAL A 96 8.05 11.75 9.76
N ALA A 97 7.86 11.22 10.96
CA ALA A 97 8.56 11.70 12.15
C ALA A 97 10.09 11.59 12.02
N LYS A 98 10.59 10.55 11.33
CA LYS A 98 12.02 10.35 11.09
C LYS A 98 12.57 11.20 9.94
N GLN A 99 11.85 11.30 8.82
CA GLN A 99 12.32 11.96 7.60
C GLN A 99 11.98 13.45 7.54
N ASP A 100 10.87 13.85 8.14
CA ASP A 100 10.35 15.22 8.15
C ASP A 100 9.67 15.51 9.49
N HIS A 101 10.51 15.54 10.53
CA HIS A 101 10.08 15.81 11.90
C HIS A 101 9.34 17.15 12.05
N GLY A 102 9.65 18.13 11.18
CA GLY A 102 8.99 19.43 11.15
C GLY A 102 7.52 19.33 10.78
N LEU A 103 7.23 18.65 9.66
CA LEU A 103 5.86 18.38 9.21
C LEU A 103 5.08 17.53 10.24
N TYR A 104 5.71 16.49 10.78
CA TYR A 104 5.09 15.63 11.80
C TYR A 104 4.69 16.43 13.04
N ARG A 105 5.62 17.23 13.58
CA ARG A 105 5.35 18.08 14.75
C ARG A 105 4.31 19.15 14.46
N ALA A 106 4.31 19.72 13.26
CA ALA A 106 3.34 20.73 12.85
C ALA A 106 1.90 20.20 12.86
N ALA A 107 1.69 18.95 12.43
CA ALA A 107 0.39 18.28 12.52
C ALA A 107 -0.06 18.12 13.98
N PHE A 108 0.85 17.75 14.88
CA PHE A 108 0.54 17.61 16.30
C PHE A 108 0.16 18.94 16.95
N ILE A 109 0.86 20.03 16.59
CA ILE A 109 0.56 21.38 17.11
C ILE A 109 -0.78 21.90 16.58
N ASN A 110 -1.08 21.71 15.29
CA ASN A 110 -2.31 22.24 14.68
C ASN A 110 -3.57 21.43 15.01
N PHE A 111 -3.44 20.11 15.17
CA PHE A 111 -4.58 19.21 15.30
C PHE A 111 -4.69 18.53 16.68
N GLY A 112 -3.74 18.82 17.58
CA GLY A 112 -3.71 18.33 18.97
C GLY A 112 -3.34 16.86 19.09
N LYS A 113 -3.89 16.19 20.12
CA LYS A 113 -3.73 14.74 20.32
C LYS A 113 -4.19 13.97 19.08
N ASP A 114 -3.39 12.98 18.66
CA ASP A 114 -3.56 12.23 17.41
C ASP A 114 -3.58 13.13 16.17
N GLY A 115 -2.80 14.23 16.21
CA GLY A 115 -2.84 15.27 15.21
C GLY A 115 -2.42 14.81 13.81
N TRP A 116 -1.49 13.84 13.72
CA TRP A 116 -1.10 13.24 12.44
C TRP A 116 -2.27 12.47 11.79
N ASP A 117 -3.01 11.69 12.58
CA ASP A 117 -4.15 10.90 12.10
C ASP A 117 -5.29 11.79 11.62
N LYS A 118 -5.54 12.89 12.34
CA LYS A 118 -6.50 13.91 11.94
C LYS A 118 -6.07 14.60 10.64
N ALA A 119 -4.78 14.91 10.49
CA ALA A 119 -4.23 15.49 9.27
C ALA A 119 -4.37 14.55 8.07
N LEU A 120 -4.05 13.25 8.24
CA LEU A 120 -4.23 12.22 7.23
C LEU A 120 -5.69 12.09 6.79
N ARG A 121 -6.63 12.03 7.74
CA ARG A 121 -8.08 11.98 7.43
C ARG A 121 -8.52 13.20 6.62
N ARG A 122 -8.09 14.40 7.00
CA ARG A 122 -8.38 15.64 6.25
C ARG A 122 -7.72 15.69 4.88
N ALA A 123 -6.57 15.02 4.72
CA ALA A 123 -5.90 14.84 3.44
C ALA A 123 -6.52 13.75 2.54
N GLY A 124 -7.55 13.03 3.03
CA GLY A 124 -8.25 11.99 2.30
C GLY A 124 -7.68 10.59 2.48
N PHE A 125 -6.79 10.38 3.45
CA PHE A 125 -6.13 9.10 3.73
C PHE A 125 -6.64 8.49 5.03
N ASP A 126 -6.81 7.16 5.06
CA ASP A 126 -7.13 6.43 6.28
C ASP A 126 -5.83 6.20 7.08
N PRO A 127 -5.67 6.75 8.30
CA PRO A 127 -4.47 6.53 9.11
C PRO A 127 -4.20 5.04 9.35
N HIS A 128 -5.25 4.23 9.51
CA HIS A 128 -5.11 2.81 9.79
C HIS A 128 -4.58 1.99 8.61
N GLU A 129 -4.52 2.57 7.40
CA GLU A 129 -3.85 1.99 6.25
C GLU A 129 -2.33 2.01 6.37
N TYR A 130 -1.76 2.95 7.15
CA TYR A 130 -0.34 3.27 7.11
C TYR A 130 0.43 3.00 8.41
N TYR A 131 -0.22 2.72 9.55
CA TYR A 131 0.48 2.35 10.79
C TYR A 131 0.75 0.83 10.89
N PRO A 132 2.02 0.37 10.93
CA PRO A 132 2.37 -1.01 11.23
C PRO A 132 2.45 -1.31 12.74
N HIS A 133 1.78 -0.53 13.60
CA HIS A 133 1.66 -0.81 15.04
C HIS A 133 0.18 -0.83 15.42
N THR A 134 -0.47 -1.94 15.07
CA THR A 134 -1.93 -2.06 15.06
C THR A 134 -2.46 -2.40 16.45
N ILE A 135 -3.17 -1.46 17.09
CA ILE A 135 -4.29 -1.86 17.95
C ILE A 135 -5.38 -2.30 16.97
N TRP A 136 -5.55 -3.60 16.83
CA TRP A 136 -6.64 -4.13 16.04
C TRP A 136 -7.97 -3.85 16.74
N SER A 137 -9.02 -3.68 15.95
CA SER A 137 -10.40 -3.67 16.44
C SER A 137 -11.26 -4.47 15.48
N GLU A 138 -12.38 -4.98 15.96
CA GLU A 138 -13.36 -5.69 15.12
C GLU A 138 -13.71 -4.91 13.85
N LYS A 139 -14.03 -3.62 14.00
CA LYS A 139 -14.36 -2.73 12.87
C LYS A 139 -13.20 -2.59 11.88
N LEU A 140 -11.96 -2.47 12.35
CA LEU A 140 -10.79 -2.33 11.48
C LEU A 140 -10.49 -3.63 10.73
N ILE A 141 -10.60 -4.78 11.40
CA ILE A 141 -10.42 -6.10 10.78
C ILE A 141 -11.44 -6.28 9.65
N GLN A 142 -12.73 -6.06 9.92
CA GLN A 142 -13.80 -6.18 8.92
C GLN A 142 -13.60 -5.23 7.73
N ARG A 143 -13.26 -3.96 7.98
CA ARG A 143 -12.98 -2.99 6.91
C ARG A 143 -11.80 -3.40 6.05
N THR A 144 -10.72 -3.90 6.67
CA THR A 144 -9.52 -4.35 5.96
C THR A 144 -9.83 -5.57 5.09
N ILE A 145 -10.60 -6.53 5.61
CA ILE A 145 -11.03 -7.71 4.84
C ILE A 145 -11.88 -7.31 3.63
N LYS A 146 -12.89 -6.43 3.81
CA LYS A 146 -13.71 -5.92 2.71
C LYS A 146 -12.87 -5.19 1.65
N ARG A 147 -11.91 -4.38 2.10
CA ARG A 147 -10.98 -3.66 1.21
C ARG A 147 -10.13 -4.63 0.39
N LEU A 148 -9.51 -5.63 1.03
CA LEU A 148 -8.71 -6.63 0.34
C LEU A 148 -9.54 -7.38 -0.70
N LYS A 149 -10.80 -7.71 -0.39
CA LYS A 149 -11.71 -8.31 -1.36
C LYS A 149 -12.01 -7.40 -2.56
N ARG A 150 -12.22 -6.09 -2.33
CA ARG A 150 -12.42 -5.10 -3.40
C ARG A 150 -11.20 -4.95 -4.30
N LEU A 151 -10.00 -5.09 -3.74
CA LEU A 151 -8.73 -5.06 -4.48
C LEU A 151 -8.39 -6.42 -5.14
N ASP A 152 -9.31 -7.38 -5.09
CA ASP A 152 -9.15 -8.77 -5.54
C ASP A 152 -7.89 -9.47 -4.98
N VAL A 153 -7.46 -9.05 -3.79
CA VAL A 153 -6.35 -9.68 -3.07
C VAL A 153 -6.83 -11.01 -2.50
N PRO A 154 -6.12 -12.14 -2.76
CA PRO A 154 -6.53 -13.44 -2.24
C PRO A 154 -6.55 -13.45 -0.71
N LEU A 155 -7.69 -13.77 -0.10
CA LEU A 155 -7.81 -13.89 1.37
C LEU A 155 -7.55 -15.31 1.89
N ASN A 156 -7.01 -16.19 1.04
CA ASN A 156 -6.65 -17.54 1.48
C ASN A 156 -5.44 -17.49 2.44
N PRO A 157 -5.43 -18.31 3.50
CA PRO A 157 -4.37 -18.26 4.51
C PRO A 157 -2.94 -18.40 3.96
N ALA A 158 -2.73 -19.27 2.96
CA ALA A 158 -1.41 -19.51 2.39
C ALA A 158 -0.82 -18.27 1.70
N PHE A 159 -1.65 -17.50 0.99
CA PHE A 159 -1.24 -16.24 0.37
C PHE A 159 -0.95 -15.17 1.43
N LEU A 160 -1.88 -14.97 2.36
CA LEU A 160 -1.78 -13.91 3.37
C LEU A 160 -0.56 -14.09 4.30
N GLN A 161 -0.17 -15.34 4.58
CA GLN A 161 1.04 -15.66 5.35
C GLN A 161 2.33 -15.21 4.65
N LYS A 162 2.37 -15.24 3.31
CA LYS A 162 3.55 -14.90 2.51
C LYS A 162 3.56 -13.44 2.02
N SER A 163 2.44 -12.74 2.09
CA SER A 163 2.24 -11.44 1.41
C SER A 163 2.16 -10.24 2.37
N GLY A 164 2.74 -10.37 3.57
CA GLY A 164 2.78 -9.28 4.56
C GLY A 164 1.48 -9.04 5.35
N TYR A 165 0.42 -9.85 5.13
CA TYR A 165 -0.87 -9.73 5.83
C TYR A 165 -0.97 -10.62 7.08
N LEU A 166 0.15 -11.15 7.58
CA LEU A 166 0.19 -12.05 8.73
C LEU A 166 -0.45 -11.44 9.99
N ARG A 167 -0.22 -10.14 10.22
CA ARG A 167 -0.74 -9.42 11.40
C ARG A 167 -2.27 -9.28 11.37
N LEU A 168 -2.84 -9.02 10.20
CA LEU A 168 -4.30 -8.98 10.01
C LEU A 168 -4.91 -10.35 10.29
N MET A 169 -4.28 -11.42 9.79
CA MET A 169 -4.75 -12.78 10.02
C MET A 169 -4.69 -13.16 11.50
N ALA A 170 -3.58 -12.84 12.17
CA ALA A 170 -3.42 -13.07 13.61
C ALA A 170 -4.50 -12.32 14.40
N ALA A 171 -4.75 -11.05 14.06
CA ALA A 171 -5.81 -10.27 14.68
C ALA A 171 -7.20 -10.86 14.46
N GLY A 172 -7.53 -11.27 13.24
CA GLY A 172 -8.80 -11.94 12.95
C GLY A 172 -9.00 -13.20 13.78
N ARG A 173 -7.93 -13.97 14.03
CA ARG A 173 -7.98 -15.13 14.93
C ARG A 173 -8.20 -14.75 16.39
N VAL A 174 -7.55 -13.69 16.88
CA VAL A 174 -7.70 -13.24 18.27
C VAL A 174 -9.13 -12.74 18.54
N TYR A 175 -9.69 -11.89 17.67
CA TYR A 175 -11.01 -11.29 17.88
C TYR A 175 -12.18 -12.22 17.58
N TYR A 176 -12.06 -13.10 16.58
CA TYR A 176 -13.17 -13.94 16.11
C TYR A 176 -12.94 -15.44 16.33
N GLY A 177 -11.83 -15.82 16.98
CA GLY A 177 -11.41 -17.22 17.20
C GLY A 177 -10.83 -17.92 15.97
N SER A 178 -11.20 -17.50 14.76
CA SER A 178 -10.63 -18.05 13.51
C SER A 178 -10.66 -17.03 12.37
N TRP A 179 -9.73 -17.19 11.42
CA TRP A 179 -9.73 -16.37 10.20
C TRP A 179 -11.02 -16.54 9.38
N LYS A 180 -11.58 -17.76 9.35
CA LYS A 180 -12.88 -18.04 8.72
C LYS A 180 -13.98 -17.14 9.31
N LYS A 181 -14.14 -17.14 10.64
CA LYS A 181 -15.12 -16.32 11.34
C LYS A 181 -14.88 -14.82 11.13
N ALA A 182 -13.63 -14.38 11.05
CA ALA A 182 -13.29 -12.99 10.74
C ALA A 182 -13.72 -12.57 9.32
N VAL A 183 -13.59 -13.47 8.33
CA VAL A 183 -14.06 -13.22 6.97
C VAL A 183 -15.58 -13.23 6.89
N GLU A 184 -16.23 -14.16 7.60
CA GLU A 184 -17.69 -14.25 7.68
C GLU A 184 -18.31 -13.03 8.41
N SER A 185 -17.67 -12.51 9.46
CA SER A 185 -18.12 -11.29 10.14
C SER A 185 -18.01 -10.04 9.26
N ALA A 186 -17.17 -10.08 8.22
CA ALA A 186 -17.12 -9.05 7.19
C ALA A 186 -18.23 -9.20 6.13
N GLY A 187 -19.17 -10.16 6.29
CA GLY A 187 -20.26 -10.44 5.35
C GLY A 187 -19.81 -11.18 4.09
N LEU A 188 -18.64 -11.83 4.13
CA LEU A 188 -18.12 -12.58 3.00
C LEU A 188 -18.27 -14.09 3.25
N ASN A 189 -18.67 -14.85 2.22
CA ASN A 189 -18.67 -16.30 2.30
C ASN A 189 -17.22 -16.81 2.23
N TYR A 190 -16.70 -17.35 3.34
CA TYR A 190 -15.30 -17.77 3.41
C TYR A 190 -14.91 -18.78 2.33
N ARG A 191 -15.77 -19.76 2.01
CA ARG A 191 -15.50 -20.77 0.97
C ARG A 191 -15.34 -20.16 -0.41
N SER A 192 -16.18 -19.18 -0.77
CA SER A 192 -16.10 -18.52 -2.08
C SER A 192 -14.86 -17.65 -2.22
N VAL A 193 -14.34 -17.13 -1.10
CA VAL A 193 -13.19 -16.22 -1.08
C VAL A 193 -11.84 -16.95 -1.10
N ILE A 194 -11.73 -18.15 -0.51
CA ILE A 194 -10.47 -18.91 -0.47
C ILE A 194 -10.23 -19.81 -1.68
N SER A 195 -11.26 -20.08 -2.49
CA SER A 195 -11.11 -20.93 -3.67
C SER A 195 -10.18 -20.26 -4.68
N ARG A 196 -8.98 -20.84 -4.87
CA ARG A 196 -7.96 -20.37 -5.82
C ARG A 196 -8.48 -20.22 -7.25
N ASN A 197 -9.52 -20.98 -7.59
CA ASN A 197 -10.30 -20.76 -8.79
C ASN A 197 -11.68 -20.31 -8.33
N GLN A 198 -11.99 -19.02 -8.51
CA GLN A 198 -13.35 -18.51 -8.41
C GLN A 198 -14.14 -19.05 -9.59
N TRP A 199 -14.39 -20.36 -9.61
CA TRP A 199 -15.28 -20.95 -10.58
C TRP A 199 -16.68 -20.43 -10.28
N ASN A 200 -17.27 -19.81 -11.28
CA ASN A 200 -18.69 -19.57 -11.36
C ASN A 200 -19.17 -20.23 -12.66
N LYS A 201 -20.48 -20.33 -12.86
CA LYS A 201 -21.04 -20.98 -14.06
C LYS A 201 -20.43 -20.42 -15.35
N GLN A 202 -20.26 -19.10 -15.43
CA GLN A 202 -19.69 -18.42 -16.59
C GLN A 202 -18.22 -18.80 -16.87
N LYS A 203 -17.33 -18.71 -15.88
CA LYS A 203 -15.91 -19.07 -16.02
C LYS A 203 -15.70 -20.54 -16.35
N ILE A 204 -16.56 -21.42 -15.84
CA ILE A 204 -16.55 -22.84 -16.19
C ILE A 204 -16.87 -23.00 -17.68
N VAL A 205 -17.91 -22.31 -18.18
CA VAL A 205 -18.29 -22.33 -19.60
C VAL A 205 -17.18 -21.76 -20.48
N GLU A 206 -16.62 -20.61 -20.13
CA GLU A 206 -15.51 -19.97 -20.86
C GLU A 206 -14.29 -20.89 -20.95
N GLU A 207 -13.92 -21.54 -19.84
CA GLU A 207 -12.79 -22.47 -19.81
C GLU A 207 -13.06 -23.73 -20.64
N ILE A 208 -14.26 -24.30 -20.54
CA ILE A 208 -14.67 -25.46 -21.34
C ILE A 208 -14.61 -25.12 -22.84
N GLN A 209 -15.15 -23.97 -23.25
CA GLN A 209 -15.10 -23.50 -24.64
C GLN A 209 -13.67 -23.23 -25.11
N ARG A 210 -12.81 -22.68 -24.23
CA ARG A 210 -11.38 -22.48 -24.52
C ARG A 210 -10.69 -23.81 -24.78
N LEU A 211 -10.95 -24.82 -23.95
CA LEU A 211 -10.37 -26.16 -24.10
C LEU A 211 -10.86 -26.84 -25.39
N GLU A 212 -12.13 -26.67 -25.75
CA GLU A 212 -12.69 -27.17 -27.01
C GLU A 212 -11.98 -26.55 -28.22
N LYS A 213 -11.80 -25.21 -28.22
CA LYS A 213 -11.08 -24.50 -29.28
C LYS A 213 -9.62 -24.94 -29.40
N GLN A 214 -9.01 -25.35 -28.29
CA GLN A 214 -7.65 -25.87 -28.25
C GLN A 214 -7.57 -27.35 -28.68
N GLY A 215 -8.69 -27.99 -29.01
CA GLY A 215 -8.75 -29.40 -29.35
C GLY A 215 -8.41 -30.33 -28.18
N VAL A 216 -8.48 -29.82 -26.94
CA VAL A 216 -8.19 -30.63 -25.75
C VAL A 216 -9.34 -31.61 -25.55
N ARG A 217 -9.00 -32.86 -25.25
CA ARG A 217 -9.99 -33.92 -25.06
C ARG A 217 -10.84 -33.64 -23.81
N LEU A 218 -12.15 -33.45 -23.98
CA LEU A 218 -13.07 -33.10 -22.90
C LEU A 218 -13.78 -34.30 -22.26
N ASN A 219 -13.25 -35.52 -22.43
CA ASN A 219 -13.85 -36.68 -21.77
C ASN A 219 -13.66 -36.62 -20.24
N THR A 220 -14.59 -37.24 -19.52
CA THR A 220 -14.62 -37.20 -18.05
C THR A 220 -13.33 -37.73 -17.41
N GLN A 221 -12.72 -38.78 -17.96
CA GLN A 221 -11.50 -39.38 -17.40
C GLN A 221 -10.30 -38.43 -17.50
N PHE A 222 -10.07 -37.84 -18.68
CA PHE A 222 -8.97 -36.91 -18.91
C PHE A 222 -9.10 -35.67 -18.02
N ILE A 223 -10.27 -35.04 -18.00
CA ILE A 223 -10.50 -33.83 -17.22
C ILE A 223 -10.41 -34.10 -15.71
N ARG A 224 -10.91 -35.25 -15.25
CA ARG A 224 -10.76 -35.68 -13.86
C ARG A 224 -9.29 -35.83 -13.44
N CYS A 225 -8.43 -36.36 -14.31
CA CYS A 225 -7.01 -36.57 -14.00
C CYS A 225 -6.18 -35.29 -14.15
N GLU A 226 -6.28 -34.63 -15.31
CA GLU A 226 -5.39 -33.54 -15.75
C GLU A 226 -5.89 -32.15 -15.34
N ARG A 227 -7.18 -32.01 -15.02
CA ARG A 227 -7.83 -30.73 -14.72
C ARG A 227 -8.80 -30.86 -13.54
N ARG A 228 -8.31 -31.45 -12.45
CA ARG A 228 -9.07 -31.74 -11.20
C ARG A 228 -9.90 -30.56 -10.68
N SER A 229 -9.34 -29.35 -10.70
CA SER A 229 -10.02 -28.16 -10.18
C SER A 229 -11.23 -27.74 -11.02
N LEU A 230 -11.15 -27.88 -12.35
CA LEU A 230 -12.25 -27.61 -13.28
C LEU A 230 -13.33 -28.70 -13.15
N TYR A 231 -12.92 -29.98 -13.07
CA TYR A 231 -13.85 -31.10 -12.86
C TYR A 231 -14.67 -30.96 -11.57
N ALA A 232 -13.99 -30.66 -10.44
CA ALA A 232 -14.65 -30.47 -9.15
C ALA A 232 -15.64 -29.29 -9.19
N ALA A 233 -15.31 -28.24 -9.92
CA ALA A 233 -16.17 -27.07 -10.07
C ALA A 233 -17.39 -27.35 -10.94
N ALA A 234 -17.23 -28.07 -12.05
CA ALA A 234 -18.35 -28.49 -12.89
C ALA A 234 -19.35 -29.34 -12.09
N ARG A 235 -18.87 -30.30 -11.28
CA ARG A 235 -19.73 -31.06 -10.36
C ARG A 235 -20.48 -30.18 -9.37
N LEU A 236 -19.82 -29.16 -8.80
CA LEU A 236 -20.42 -28.29 -7.81
C LEU A 236 -21.49 -27.34 -8.41
N HIS A 237 -21.24 -26.78 -9.60
CA HIS A 237 -22.09 -25.73 -10.18
C HIS A 237 -23.15 -26.23 -11.17
N PHE A 238 -22.90 -27.36 -11.83
CA PHE A 238 -23.78 -27.93 -12.87
C PHE A 238 -24.32 -29.32 -12.50
N GLY A 239 -23.91 -29.90 -11.37
CA GLY A 239 -24.30 -31.26 -10.96
C GLY A 239 -23.39 -32.35 -11.51
N GLY A 240 -22.59 -32.06 -12.54
CA GLY A 240 -21.63 -32.99 -13.12
C GLY A 240 -20.90 -32.42 -14.35
N TRP A 241 -19.96 -33.20 -14.87
CA TRP A 241 -19.16 -32.80 -16.04
C TRP A 241 -19.96 -32.88 -17.34
N TYR A 242 -20.83 -33.88 -17.46
CA TYR A 242 -21.70 -34.05 -18.62
C TYR A 242 -22.73 -32.91 -18.75
N GLU A 243 -23.31 -32.49 -17.62
CA GLU A 243 -24.25 -31.39 -17.51
C GLU A 243 -23.57 -30.06 -17.84
N ALA A 244 -22.32 -29.87 -17.39
CA ALA A 244 -21.54 -28.70 -17.75
C ALA A 244 -21.25 -28.62 -19.25
N LEU A 245 -20.92 -29.74 -19.91
CA LEU A 245 -20.71 -29.79 -21.36
C LEU A 245 -22.00 -29.55 -22.15
N THR A 246 -23.10 -30.14 -21.68
CA THR A 246 -24.44 -29.91 -22.25
C THR A 246 -24.82 -28.43 -22.15
N ALA A 247 -24.55 -27.78 -21.02
CA ALA A 247 -24.77 -26.34 -20.84
C ALA A 247 -23.87 -25.47 -21.74
N CYS A 248 -22.74 -26.00 -22.22
CA CYS A 248 -21.88 -25.34 -23.20
C CYS A 248 -22.27 -25.62 -24.66
N GLY A 249 -23.30 -26.44 -24.91
CA GLY A 249 -23.68 -26.89 -26.25
C GLY A 249 -22.68 -27.87 -26.89
N ILE A 250 -21.83 -28.50 -26.08
CA ILE A 250 -20.80 -29.44 -26.56
C ILE A 250 -21.34 -30.86 -26.47
N ASP A 251 -21.38 -31.54 -27.62
CA ASP A 251 -21.75 -32.95 -27.68
C ASP A 251 -20.65 -33.83 -27.06
N TYR A 252 -20.91 -34.33 -25.86
CA TYR A 252 -20.03 -35.24 -25.13
C TYR A 252 -19.64 -36.48 -25.93
N LYS A 253 -20.51 -36.97 -26.83
CA LYS A 253 -20.23 -38.18 -27.64
C LYS A 253 -19.06 -37.97 -28.61
N LYS A 254 -18.78 -36.73 -29.03
CA LYS A 254 -17.60 -36.39 -29.84
C LYS A 254 -16.29 -36.67 -29.10
N HIS A 255 -16.29 -36.49 -27.78
CA HIS A 255 -15.14 -36.71 -26.91
C HIS A 255 -15.07 -38.13 -26.33
N TRP A 256 -16.17 -38.87 -26.42
CA TRP A 256 -16.34 -40.24 -25.94
C TRP A 256 -15.75 -41.30 -26.86
N LYS A 257 -15.45 -40.99 -28.14
CA LYS A 257 -14.99 -42.02 -29.09
C LYS A 257 -13.73 -42.73 -28.57
N MET A 258 -13.96 -43.95 -28.11
CA MET A 258 -12.97 -44.94 -27.70
C MET A 258 -12.12 -45.28 -28.92
N TRP A 259 -10.86 -44.86 -28.89
CA TRP A 259 -9.88 -45.40 -29.81
C TRP A 259 -9.08 -46.43 -29.03
N SER A 260 -9.56 -47.67 -29.04
CA SER A 260 -8.61 -48.78 -29.00
C SER A 260 -7.68 -48.56 -30.18
N TYR A 261 -6.37 -48.76 -30.00
CA TYR A 261 -5.38 -48.59 -31.06
C TYR A 261 -5.78 -49.30 -32.36
N ARG A 262 -6.51 -50.42 -32.25
CA ARG A 262 -7.09 -51.17 -33.38
C ARG A 262 -8.21 -50.45 -34.13
N THR A 263 -9.05 -49.68 -33.44
CA THR A 263 -10.16 -48.93 -34.06
C THR A 263 -9.65 -47.63 -34.69
N TRP A 264 -8.58 -47.04 -34.10
CA TRP A 264 -7.82 -45.91 -34.61
C TRP A 264 -7.27 -46.20 -36.02
N LEU A 265 -6.51 -47.29 -36.14
CA LEU A 265 -5.90 -47.72 -37.40
C LEU A 265 -6.90 -47.96 -38.54
N LYS A 266 -8.13 -48.41 -38.24
CA LYS A 266 -9.14 -48.74 -39.27
C LYS A 266 -9.77 -47.54 -39.96
N THR A 267 -9.53 -46.34 -39.48
CA THR A 267 -10.20 -45.12 -39.97
C THR A 267 -9.22 -44.13 -40.62
N LEU A 268 -7.93 -44.45 -40.60
CA LEU A 268 -6.91 -43.68 -41.32
C LEU A 268 -6.99 -44.01 -42.81
N LYS A 269 -6.89 -42.99 -43.65
CA LYS A 269 -6.76 -43.18 -45.10
C LYS A 269 -5.35 -43.71 -45.41
N PRO A 270 -5.14 -44.49 -46.51
CA PRO A 270 -3.84 -45.05 -46.84
C PRO A 270 -2.68 -44.03 -46.80
N ASN A 271 -2.94 -42.82 -47.30
CA ASN A 271 -1.94 -41.73 -47.35
C ASN A 271 -1.52 -41.19 -45.97
N GLU A 272 -2.34 -41.40 -44.94
CA GLU A 272 -2.03 -41.01 -43.55
C GLU A 272 -1.20 -42.08 -42.84
N ILE A 273 -1.35 -43.34 -43.24
CA ILE A 273 -0.56 -44.48 -42.75
C ILE A 273 0.88 -44.40 -43.31
N GLU A 274 1.03 -43.99 -44.57
CA GLU A 274 2.34 -43.81 -45.23
C GLU A 274 3.22 -42.77 -44.52
N LYS A 275 2.62 -41.66 -44.07
CA LYS A 275 3.31 -40.55 -43.37
C LYS A 275 3.82 -40.92 -41.97
N MET A 276 3.34 -42.02 -41.40
CA MET A 276 3.74 -42.47 -40.06
C MET A 276 4.83 -43.55 -40.07
N LYS A 277 5.26 -43.99 -41.27
CA LYS A 277 6.36 -44.95 -41.47
C LYS A 277 7.72 -44.29 -41.75
N GLN A 278 7.77 -42.96 -41.86
CA GLN A 278 9.00 -42.16 -41.92
C GLN A 278 9.37 -41.68 -40.52
#